data_AF-A0A9X1GJ84-F1
#
_entry.id   AF-A0A9X1GJ84-F1
#
_cell.length_a   1.000
_cell.length_b   1.000
_cell.length_c   1.000
_cell.angle_alpha   90.00
_cell.angle_beta   90.00
_cell.angle_gamma   90.00
#
_symmetry.space_group_name_H-M   'P 1'
#
loop_
_entity.id
_entity.type
_entity.pdbx_description
1 polymer ?
#
loop_
_entity_poly.entity_id
_entity_poly.type
_entity_poly.pdbx_seq_one_letter_code
_entity_poly.pdbx_strand_id
1 'polypeptide(L)' 'MGKKDDLKQVDAIAREFRMSDELRYDFGEFIEEEKRNGYGGTLNDRGDFTYPELRQKAKEFLEDINYDS' A
#
# COMPACT_ATOMS: atom_id res chain seq x y z
N MET A 1 -2.57 7.89 15.51
CA MET A 1 -1.36 8.69 15.15
C MET A 1 -0.43 7.77 14.35
N GLY A 2 -0.52 7.84 13.02
CA GLY A 2 0.25 7.04 12.03
C GLY A 2 0.19 7.67 10.62
N LYS A 3 -0.99 8.20 10.26
CA LYS A 3 -1.33 8.85 8.98
C LYS A 3 -0.23 9.63 8.23
N LYS A 4 0.66 10.40 8.87
CA LYS A 4 1.60 11.26 8.12
C LYS A 4 2.77 10.50 7.48
N ASP A 5 3.29 9.47 8.13
CA ASP A 5 4.43 8.73 7.59
C ASP A 5 3.96 7.61 6.64
N ASP A 6 2.80 7.00 6.94
CA ASP A 6 2.11 6.08 6.03
C ASP A 6 1.83 6.76 4.66
N LEU A 7 1.30 8.00 4.68
CA LEU A 7 1.05 8.77 3.47
C LEU A 7 2.32 9.06 2.66
N LYS A 8 3.45 9.31 3.32
CA LYS A 8 4.73 9.53 2.61
C LYS A 8 5.25 8.26 1.97
N GLN A 9 5.10 7.11 2.63
CA GLN A 9 5.53 5.84 2.07
C GLN A 9 4.64 5.43 0.90
N VAL A 10 3.31 5.61 1.02
CA VAL A 10 2.36 5.41 -0.08
C VAL A 10 2.70 6.33 -1.26
N ASP A 11 3.00 7.61 -1.03
CA ASP A 11 3.40 8.55 -2.09
C ASP A 11 4.71 8.15 -2.77
N ALA A 12 5.69 7.66 -2.00
CA ALA A 12 6.96 7.18 -2.54
C ALA A 12 6.77 5.94 -3.41
N ILE A 13 5.94 4.99 -2.96
CA ILE A 13 5.57 3.79 -3.70
C ILE A 13 4.80 4.15 -4.97
N ALA A 14 3.80 5.03 -4.88
CA ALA A 14 3.05 5.50 -6.04
C ALA A 14 3.97 6.09 -7.11
N ARG A 15 4.98 6.87 -6.72
CA ARG A 15 6.00 7.39 -7.64
C ARG A 15 6.89 6.30 -8.21
N GLU A 16 7.33 5.34 -7.39
CA GLU A 16 8.18 4.22 -7.82
C GLU A 16 7.49 3.39 -8.92
N PHE A 17 6.21 3.09 -8.73
CA PHE A 17 5.41 2.29 -9.67
C PHE A 17 4.66 3.11 -10.72
N ARG A 18 4.84 4.44 -10.73
CA ARG A 18 4.16 5.37 -11.65
C ARG A 18 2.62 5.25 -11.61
N MET A 19 2.07 5.04 -10.42
CA MET A 19 0.63 5.06 -10.19
C MET A 19 0.07 6.45 -10.52
N SER A 20 -1.13 6.48 -11.12
CA SER A 20 -1.92 7.72 -11.21
C SER A 20 -2.42 8.12 -9.82
N ASP A 21 -2.96 9.35 -9.69
CA ASP A 21 -3.54 9.80 -8.41
C ASP A 21 -4.71 8.91 -7.96
N GLU A 22 -5.48 8.37 -8.90
CA GLU A 22 -6.56 7.41 -8.66
C GLU A 22 -6.00 6.08 -8.15
N LEU A 23 -5.05 5.47 -8.87
CA LEU A 23 -4.40 4.23 -8.42
C LEU A 23 -3.68 4.39 -7.08
N ARG A 24 -3.11 5.57 -6.80
CA ARG A 24 -2.48 5.89 -5.52
C ARG A 24 -3.50 5.96 -4.39
N TYR A 25 -4.69 6.48 -4.67
CA TYR A 25 -5.80 6.49 -3.71
C TYR A 25 -6.29 5.07 -3.43
N ASP A 26 -6.55 4.30 -4.49
CA ASP A 26 -7.03 2.91 -4.39
C ASP A 26 -6.01 2.01 -3.71
N PHE A 27 -4.72 2.18 -3.99
CA PHE A 27 -3.65 1.49 -3.29
C PHE A 27 -3.66 1.80 -1.78
N GLY A 28 -3.97 3.04 -1.39
CA GLY A 28 -4.12 3.41 0.01
C GLY A 28 -5.28 2.68 0.70
N GLU A 29 -6.44 2.59 0.03
CA GLU A 29 -7.60 1.86 0.53
C GLU A 29 -7.32 0.34 0.64
N PHE A 30 -6.63 -0.23 -0.36
CA PHE A 30 -6.19 -1.63 -0.35
C PHE A 30 -5.31 -1.93 0.87
N ILE A 31 -4.35 -1.06 1.19
CA ILE A 31 -3.47 -1.23 2.35
C ILE A 31 -4.25 -1.22 3.68
N GLU A 32 -5.23 -0.33 3.82
CA GLU A 32 -6.07 -0.28 5.02
C GLU A 32 -7.00 -1.50 5.11
N GLU A 33 -7.49 -2.01 3.98
CA GLU A 33 -8.25 -3.25 3.93
C GLU A 33 -7.41 -4.47 4.34
N GLU A 34 -6.18 -4.58 3.85
CA GLU A 34 -5.25 -5.64 4.27
C GLU A 34 -5.01 -5.62 5.78
N LYS A 35 -4.81 -4.44 6.37
CA LYS A 35 -4.71 -4.29 7.83
C LYS A 35 -5.98 -4.77 8.54
N ARG A 36 -7.17 -4.40 8.04
CA ARG A 36 -8.47 -4.83 8.62
C ARG A 36 -8.67 -6.34 8.54
N ASN A 37 -8.17 -6.98 7.50
CA ASN A 37 -8.27 -8.43 7.27
C ASN A 37 -7.22 -9.24 8.05
N GLY A 38 -6.33 -8.57 8.82
CA GLY A 38 -5.29 -9.22 9.61
C GLY A 38 -3.99 -9.47 8.85
N TYR A 39 -3.87 -8.96 7.61
CA TYR A 39 -2.66 -9.00 6.80
C TYR A 39 -1.81 -7.73 6.97
N GLY A 40 -1.79 -7.16 8.18
CA GLY A 40 -0.97 -6.00 8.51
C GLY A 40 0.53 -6.31 8.41
N GLY A 41 1.34 -5.25 8.29
CA GLY A 41 2.78 -5.37 8.18
C GLY A 41 3.50 -5.57 9.51
N THR A 42 4.81 -5.77 9.41
CA THR A 42 5.67 -6.16 10.55
C THR A 42 6.41 -5.00 11.21
N LEU A 43 6.18 -3.75 10.79
CA LEU A 43 6.94 -2.60 11.28
C LEU A 43 6.74 -2.36 12.79
N ASN A 44 5.53 -2.61 13.30
CA ASN A 44 5.18 -2.42 14.69
C ASN A 44 3.98 -3.27 15.10
N ASP A 45 3.68 -3.29 16.40
CA ASP A 45 2.53 -4.02 16.97
C ASP A 45 1.15 -3.52 16.49
N ARG A 46 1.09 -2.45 15.70
CA ARG A 46 -0.15 -1.91 15.10
C ARG A 46 -0.42 -2.48 13.71
N GLY A 47 0.50 -3.28 13.16
CA GLY A 47 0.35 -3.84 11.81
C GLY A 47 0.73 -2.85 10.70
N ASP A 48 1.56 -1.85 10.98
CA ASP A 48 2.06 -0.96 9.94
C ASP A 48 3.06 -1.68 9.03
N PHE A 49 3.04 -1.33 7.75
CA PHE A 49 3.92 -1.93 6.76
C PHE A 49 5.28 -1.23 6.73
N THR A 50 6.33 -2.03 6.66
CA THR A 50 7.66 -1.57 6.26
C THR A 50 7.63 -1.17 4.77
N TYR A 51 8.60 -0.36 4.34
CA TYR A 51 8.70 0.02 2.92
C TYR A 51 8.80 -1.19 1.97
N PRO A 52 9.62 -2.23 2.25
CA PRO A 52 9.64 -3.43 1.41
C PRO A 52 8.30 -4.16 1.32
N GLU A 53 7.53 -4.22 2.41
CA GLU A 53 6.20 -4.85 2.41
C GLU A 53 5.21 -4.01 1.58
N LEU A 54 5.20 -2.68 1.73
CA LEU A 54 4.38 -1.80 0.87
C LEU A 54 4.73 -1.97 -0.60
N ARG A 55 6.02 -2.11 -0.92
CA ARG A 55 6.49 -2.37 -2.28
C ARG A 55 6.00 -3.71 -2.83
N GLN A 56 5.95 -4.75 -1.99
CA GLN A 56 5.41 -6.05 -2.38
C GLN A 56 3.89 -5.97 -2.59
N LYS A 57 3.17 -5.31 -1.68
CA LYS A 57 1.73 -5.05 -1.78
C LYS A 57 1.36 -4.23 -3.02
N ALA A 58 2.20 -3.28 -3.40
CA ALA A 58 2.00 -2.51 -4.63
C ALA A 58 2.09 -3.38 -5.89
N LYS A 59 2.96 -4.39 -5.91
CA LYS A 59 3.01 -5.36 -7.02
C LYS A 59 1.76 -6.22 -7.05
N GLU A 60 1.35 -6.76 -5.91
CA GLU A 60 0.12 -7.56 -5.79
C GLU A 60 -1.09 -6.77 -6.30
N PHE A 61 -1.24 -5.53 -5.83
CA PHE A 61 -2.31 -4.62 -6.25
C PHE A 61 -2.30 -4.35 -7.77
N LEU A 62 -1.13 -4.04 -8.35
CA LEU A 62 -1.01 -3.76 -9.78
C LEU A 62 -1.15 -5.01 -10.64
N GLU A 63 -0.73 -6.18 -10.15
CA GLU A 63 -0.97 -7.44 -10.84
C GLU A 63 -2.48 -7.72 -10.90
N ASP A 64 -3.19 -7.59 -9.78
CA ASP A 64 -4.65 -7.81 -9.70
C ASP A 64 -5.42 -6.94 -10.71
N ILE A 65 -5.10 -5.64 -10.79
CA ILE A 65 -5.70 -4.73 -11.78
C ILE A 65 -5.39 -5.13 -13.22
N ASN A 66 -4.17 -5.59 -13.50
CA ASN A 66 -3.78 -5.99 -14.86
C ASN A 66 -4.41 -7.32 -15.29
N TYR A 67 -4.77 -8.21 -14.36
CA TYR A 67 -5.49 -9.44 -14.67
C TYR A 67 -6.97 -9.20 -14.99
N ASP A 68 -7.54 -8.11 -14.48
CA ASP A 68 -8.92 -7.66 -14.79
C ASP A 68 -9.03 -6.78 -16.05
N SER A 69 -7.93 -6.58 -16.78
CA SER A 69 -7.83 -5.78 -18.03
C SER A 69 -7.94 -6.63 -19.30
#